data_AF-A0A8X6EZT4-F1
#
_entry.id   AF-A0A8X6EZT4-F1
#
_cell.length_a   1.000
_cell.length_b   1.000
_cell.length_c   1.000
_cell.angle_alpha   90.00
_cell.angle_beta   90.00
_cell.angle_gamma   90.00
#
_symmetry.space_group_name_H-M   'P 1'
#
loop_
_entity.id
_entity.type
_entity.pdbx_description
1 polymer ?
#
loop_
_entity_poly.entity_id
_entity_poly.type
_entity_poly.pdbx_seq_one_letter_code
_entity_poly.pdbx_strand_id
1 'polypeptide(L)'
;MSNVCLKCSALKWKGETPGMCCSSGKVKLPPILKPPEPLCSLLKGETAQSKDFVKHIRLFNNMFAMTSFKSNVICKGTGQGHILETCKLIVWDEATMSHRNAFHALDKTLQDLLGSSAIMGGATVVLAGDFRQTLPIVTCGTPADQINACLKNSYLWHHVRKFSLTTNMRSLTQGDLSAGQFANKLLQIGDGKVPEDPSTGLIIMPCGQIVNSPDELLSKVYPNIQQNFKDQDWFSHRAILASRNDVVEKLNVTIQKQLPEKEYAYKSIDCILNDDEAVQYPTEFLNSIQTPDLQGHNLILKVGAPIMLIRNIDAPRLCNGTRLIVKKLMQHVIQVTVLTGCAKGEDVFIPRIPIIPSDNTIQFKRIQFPCVVVSHYPFAYYLC
;
A
#
# COMPACT_ATOMS: atom_id res chain seq x y z
N MET A 1 0.00 -11.44 21.24
CA MET A 1 -0.63 -12.60 20.56
C MET A 1 -0.99 -13.62 21.63
N SER A 2 -2.27 -13.93 21.83
CA SER A 2 -2.72 -14.80 22.95
C SER A 2 -3.35 -16.10 22.49
N ASN A 3 -3.68 -16.24 21.20
CA ASN A 3 -4.37 -17.40 20.67
C ASN A 3 -3.38 -18.22 19.84
N VAL A 4 -3.27 -19.51 20.12
CA VAL A 4 -2.41 -20.43 19.35
C VAL A 4 -3.29 -21.26 18.43
N CYS A 5 -2.90 -21.39 17.16
CA CYS A 5 -3.61 -22.28 16.25
C CYS A 5 -3.43 -23.74 16.68
N LEU A 6 -4.53 -24.46 16.92
CA LEU A 6 -4.51 -25.89 17.29
C LEU A 6 -3.96 -26.83 16.20
N LYS A 7 -3.76 -26.35 14.97
CA LYS A 7 -3.33 -27.16 13.82
C LYS A 7 -1.88 -26.95 13.43
N CYS A 8 -1.40 -25.70 13.41
CA CYS A 8 -0.02 -25.37 13.02
C CYS A 8 0.79 -24.65 14.11
N SER A 9 0.21 -24.49 15.31
CA SER A 9 0.84 -23.82 16.45
C SER A 9 1.23 -22.35 16.22
N ALA A 10 0.78 -21.73 15.13
CA ALA A 10 1.02 -20.32 14.87
C ALA A 10 0.37 -19.43 15.94
N LEU A 11 1.12 -18.43 16.42
CA LEU A 11 0.61 -17.36 17.28
C LEU A 11 -0.31 -16.46 16.46
N LYS A 12 -1.53 -16.26 16.96
CA LYS A 12 -2.57 -15.47 16.30
C LYS A 12 -2.82 -14.16 17.05
N TRP A 13 -3.18 -13.14 16.29
CA TRP A 13 -3.69 -11.88 16.84
C TRP A 13 -5.09 -12.09 17.42
N LYS A 14 -5.47 -11.26 18.40
CA LYS A 14 -6.82 -11.28 18.97
C LYS A 14 -7.81 -10.85 17.87
N GLY A 15 -8.77 -11.71 17.52
CA GLY A 15 -9.72 -11.48 16.43
C GLY A 15 -9.27 -11.98 15.04
N GLU A 16 -8.09 -12.58 14.91
CA GLU A 16 -7.63 -13.12 13.63
C GLU A 16 -8.47 -14.33 13.17
N THR A 17 -8.99 -14.27 11.94
CA THR A 17 -9.90 -15.26 11.36
C THR A 17 -9.39 -16.70 11.54
N PRO A 18 -10.23 -17.65 12.00
CA PRO A 18 -9.87 -19.07 12.08
C PRO A 18 -9.30 -19.57 10.75
N GLY A 19 -8.19 -20.30 10.80
CA GLY A 19 -7.55 -20.85 9.61
C GLY A 19 -6.65 -19.90 8.80
N MET A 20 -6.56 -18.60 9.08
CA MET A 20 -5.66 -17.69 8.32
C MET A 20 -4.19 -18.18 8.25
N CYS A 21 -3.69 -18.76 9.34
CA CYS A 21 -2.33 -19.29 9.46
C CYS A 21 -2.05 -20.63 8.73
N CYS A 22 -3.02 -21.52 8.54
CA CYS A 22 -2.78 -22.85 7.96
C CYS A 22 -3.97 -23.46 7.21
N SER A 23 -4.98 -22.66 6.91
CA SER A 23 -6.29 -23.07 6.42
C SER A 23 -6.84 -24.29 7.15
N SER A 24 -6.97 -24.16 8.47
CA SER A 24 -7.51 -25.21 9.34
C SER A 24 -6.74 -26.55 9.26
N GLY A 25 -5.44 -26.50 8.99
CA GLY A 25 -4.55 -27.66 8.92
C GLY A 25 -4.32 -28.22 7.53
N LYS A 26 -4.90 -27.62 6.48
CA LYS A 26 -4.63 -27.98 5.07
C LYS A 26 -3.19 -27.65 4.65
N VAL A 27 -2.61 -26.62 5.26
CA VAL A 27 -1.23 -26.22 5.04
C VAL A 27 -0.37 -26.77 6.17
N LYS A 28 0.53 -27.70 5.82
CA LYS A 28 1.58 -28.19 6.72
C LYS A 28 2.84 -27.35 6.53
N LEU A 29 3.02 -26.39 7.42
CA LEU A 29 4.28 -25.64 7.48
C LEU A 29 5.36 -26.53 8.09
N PRO A 30 6.62 -26.46 7.59
CA PRO A 30 7.75 -26.95 8.36
C PRO A 30 7.75 -26.28 9.74
N PRO A 31 8.22 -26.97 10.80
CA PRO A 31 8.33 -26.35 12.10
C PRO A 31 9.15 -25.07 11.98
N ILE A 32 8.56 -23.96 12.43
CA ILE A 32 9.26 -22.68 12.46
C ILE A 32 10.45 -22.87 13.40
N LEU A 33 11.65 -22.88 12.82
CA LEU A 33 12.87 -22.91 13.61
C LEU A 33 12.86 -21.67 14.50
N LYS A 34 13.10 -21.86 15.79
CA LYS A 34 13.24 -20.75 16.73
C LYS A 34 14.34 -19.83 16.17
N PRO A 35 14.06 -18.54 15.92
CA PRO A 35 15.08 -17.62 15.45
C PRO A 35 16.29 -17.66 16.40
N PRO A 36 17.52 -17.46 15.91
CA PRO A 36 18.67 -17.33 16.79
C PRO A 36 18.53 -16.07 17.66
N GLU A 37 19.18 -16.04 18.82
CA GLU A 37 19.30 -14.81 19.59
C GLU A 37 20.23 -13.81 18.87
N PRO A 38 19.99 -12.48 18.97
CA PRO A 38 18.95 -11.82 19.78
C PRO A 38 17.57 -11.69 19.08
N LEU A 39 17.42 -12.17 17.84
CA LEU A 39 16.18 -12.00 17.06
C LEU A 39 14.97 -12.63 17.75
N CYS A 40 15.13 -13.78 18.41
CA CYS A 40 14.03 -14.43 19.13
C CYS A 40 13.54 -13.58 20.30
N SER A 41 14.45 -13.08 21.14
CA SER A 41 14.10 -12.18 22.25
C SER A 41 13.46 -10.88 21.76
N LEU A 42 13.94 -10.34 20.63
CA LEU A 42 13.38 -9.14 19.99
C LEU A 42 11.96 -9.36 19.44
N LEU A 43 11.67 -10.53 18.87
CA LEU A 43 10.35 -10.87 18.33
C LEU A 43 9.31 -11.20 19.41
N LYS A 44 9.75 -11.75 20.55
CA LYS A 44 8.84 -12.24 21.59
C LYS A 44 8.30 -11.15 22.53
N GLY A 45 8.89 -9.96 22.56
CA GLY A 45 8.42 -8.91 23.48
C GLY A 45 8.78 -9.20 24.95
N GLU A 46 9.72 -10.11 25.21
CA GLU A 46 10.01 -10.57 26.58
C GLU A 46 10.97 -9.61 27.31
N THR A 47 11.86 -8.93 26.60
CA THR A 47 12.83 -7.98 27.17
C THR A 47 12.32 -6.54 27.13
N ALA A 48 12.86 -5.67 28.01
CA ALA A 48 12.54 -4.24 28.01
C ALA A 48 12.84 -3.58 26.66
N GLN A 49 13.98 -3.91 26.03
CA GLN A 49 14.35 -3.43 24.70
C GLN A 49 13.39 -3.90 23.61
N SER A 50 12.94 -5.15 23.65
CA SER A 50 11.98 -5.68 22.66
C SER A 50 10.62 -5.01 22.79
N LYS A 51 10.12 -4.80 24.02
CA LYS A 51 8.86 -4.07 24.26
C LYS A 51 8.95 -2.63 23.78
N ASP A 52 10.09 -1.97 24.05
CA ASP A 52 10.34 -0.62 23.59
C ASP A 52 10.40 -0.54 22.06
N PHE A 53 11.13 -1.45 21.41
CA PHE A 53 11.19 -1.54 19.95
C PHE A 53 9.81 -1.73 19.32
N VAL A 54 9.02 -2.70 19.78
CA VAL A 54 7.67 -2.96 19.25
C VAL A 54 6.75 -1.76 19.47
N LYS A 55 6.83 -1.10 20.63
CA LYS A 55 6.06 0.11 20.94
C LYS A 55 6.40 1.26 20.00
N HIS A 56 7.67 1.41 19.62
CA HIS A 56 8.19 2.52 18.83
C HIS A 56 8.55 2.14 17.38
N ILE A 57 8.14 0.97 16.87
CA ILE A 57 8.51 0.47 15.53
C ILE A 57 8.20 1.45 14.40
N ARG A 58 7.11 2.22 14.51
CA ARG A 58 6.79 3.28 13.54
C ARG A 58 7.78 4.42 13.56
N LEU A 59 8.25 4.81 14.74
CA LEU A 59 9.27 5.82 14.88
C LEU A 59 10.55 5.34 14.20
N PHE A 60 10.95 4.08 14.42
CA PHE A 60 12.08 3.44 13.74
C PHE A 60 11.93 3.39 12.22
N ASN A 61 10.76 3.00 11.70
CA ASN A 61 10.50 2.98 10.26
C ASN A 61 10.53 4.39 9.65
N ASN A 62 9.98 5.39 10.35
CA ASN A 62 10.02 6.79 9.90
C ASN A 62 11.45 7.34 9.79
N MET A 63 12.43 6.75 10.48
CA MET A 63 13.84 7.16 10.36
C MET A 63 14.42 6.80 9.00
N PHE A 64 13.89 5.77 8.35
CA PHE A 64 14.23 5.40 6.98
C PHE A 64 13.46 6.22 5.95
N ALA A 65 12.68 7.23 6.34
CA ALA A 65 12.06 8.17 5.38
C ALA A 65 13.11 8.83 4.47
N MET A 66 14.40 8.78 4.82
CA MET A 66 15.50 9.18 3.95
C MET A 66 15.52 8.48 2.59
N THR A 67 14.96 7.26 2.51
CA THR A 67 14.88 6.47 1.28
C THR A 67 13.73 6.88 0.36
N SER A 68 12.87 7.81 0.81
CA SER A 68 11.91 8.48 -0.06
C SER A 68 12.60 9.62 -0.84
N PHE A 69 12.16 9.87 -2.07
CA PHE A 69 12.69 10.97 -2.88
C PHE A 69 12.45 12.31 -2.16
N LYS A 70 13.52 13.09 -1.95
CA LYS A 70 13.55 14.46 -1.38
C LYS A 70 13.62 14.57 0.16
N SER A 71 14.34 13.66 0.82
CA SER A 71 14.55 13.69 2.27
C SER A 71 15.73 14.57 2.74
N ASN A 72 15.68 14.98 4.01
CA ASN A 72 16.76 15.73 4.68
C ASN A 72 17.94 14.81 5.02
N VAL A 73 19.16 15.33 4.91
CA VAL A 73 20.40 14.63 5.29
C VAL A 73 20.35 14.27 6.78
N ILE A 74 20.58 12.99 7.11
CA ILE A 74 20.69 12.55 8.50
C ILE A 74 22.12 12.79 8.98
N CYS A 75 22.27 13.74 9.91
CA CYS A 75 23.58 14.10 10.45
C CYS A 75 23.95 13.25 11.67
N LYS A 76 25.26 13.06 11.85
CA LYS A 76 25.85 12.48 13.06
C LYS A 76 25.47 13.29 14.29
N GLY A 77 25.22 12.61 15.41
CA GLY A 77 24.80 13.25 16.67
C GLY A 77 23.32 13.65 16.75
N THR A 78 22.54 13.45 15.69
CA THR A 78 21.08 13.50 15.79
C THR A 78 20.55 12.21 16.43
N GLY A 79 19.38 12.27 17.08
CA GLY A 79 18.70 11.06 17.56
C GLY A 79 18.44 10.05 16.43
N GLN A 80 18.28 10.56 15.19
CA GLN A 80 18.19 9.71 14.00
C GLN A 80 19.49 8.99 13.65
N GLY A 81 20.59 9.72 13.66
CA GLY A 81 21.93 9.17 13.43
C GLY A 81 22.29 8.07 14.44
N HIS A 82 22.07 8.30 15.74
CA HIS A 82 22.43 7.31 16.77
C HIS A 82 21.71 5.96 16.61
N ILE A 83 20.43 5.98 16.23
CA ILE A 83 19.70 4.73 16.03
C ILE A 83 20.27 3.99 14.81
N LEU A 84 20.53 4.68 13.71
CA LEU A 84 21.13 4.08 12.52
C LEU A 84 22.54 3.55 12.78
N GLU A 85 23.34 4.23 13.63
CA GLU A 85 24.65 3.75 14.07
C GLU A 85 24.56 2.40 14.81
N THR A 86 23.48 2.18 15.57
CA THR A 86 23.25 0.92 16.29
C THR A 86 22.56 -0.16 15.44
N CYS A 87 22.01 0.20 14.28
CA CYS A 87 21.24 -0.70 13.43
C CYS A 87 22.14 -1.78 12.82
N LYS A 88 21.74 -3.05 12.94
CA LYS A 88 22.49 -4.21 12.40
C LYS A 88 21.77 -4.95 11.29
N LEU A 89 20.45 -4.82 11.22
CA LEU A 89 19.59 -5.49 10.25
C LEU A 89 18.53 -4.52 9.75
N ILE A 90 18.43 -4.38 8.43
CA ILE A 90 17.42 -3.59 7.74
C ILE A 90 16.63 -4.54 6.85
N VAL A 91 15.30 -4.51 6.97
CA VAL A 91 14.41 -5.28 6.09
C VAL A 91 13.64 -4.28 5.23
N TRP A 92 13.80 -4.39 3.92
CA TRP A 92 13.15 -3.51 2.95
C TRP A 92 12.14 -4.31 2.14
N ASP A 93 10.85 -4.07 2.42
CA ASP A 93 9.74 -4.67 1.69
C ASP A 93 9.41 -3.87 0.42
N GLU A 94 8.95 -4.54 -0.63
CA GLU A 94 8.69 -3.93 -1.95
C GLU A 94 9.91 -3.19 -2.54
N ALA A 95 11.11 -3.72 -2.32
CA ALA A 95 12.37 -3.16 -2.78
C ALA A 95 12.49 -3.08 -4.31
N THR A 96 11.75 -3.91 -5.05
CA THR A 96 11.79 -4.01 -6.52
C THR A 96 11.21 -2.77 -7.22
N MET A 97 10.23 -2.12 -6.59
CA MET A 97 9.59 -0.90 -7.11
C MET A 97 10.35 0.38 -6.75
N SER A 98 11.35 0.29 -5.87
CA SER A 98 12.14 1.44 -5.41
C SER A 98 13.25 1.79 -6.39
N HIS A 99 13.48 3.09 -6.61
CA HIS A 99 14.59 3.54 -7.46
C HIS A 99 15.93 3.25 -6.78
N ARG A 100 16.93 2.82 -7.55
CA ARG A 100 18.28 2.46 -7.07
C ARG A 100 18.95 3.53 -6.20
N ASN A 101 18.61 4.81 -6.39
CA ASN A 101 19.22 5.94 -5.71
C ASN A 101 18.81 5.96 -4.24
N ALA A 102 17.63 5.44 -3.89
CA ALA A 102 17.21 5.27 -2.50
C ALA A 102 18.15 4.32 -1.75
N PHE A 103 18.60 3.24 -2.41
CA PHE A 103 19.57 2.31 -1.85
C PHE A 103 20.97 2.92 -1.78
N HIS A 104 21.36 3.71 -2.78
CA HIS A 104 22.64 4.44 -2.76
C HIS A 104 22.69 5.48 -1.63
N ALA A 105 21.59 6.20 -1.42
CA ALA A 105 21.45 7.15 -0.33
C ALA A 105 21.56 6.46 1.03
N LEU A 106 20.90 5.31 1.19
CA LEU A 106 21.02 4.49 2.41
C LEU A 106 22.47 4.02 2.63
N ASP A 107 23.11 3.48 1.59
CA ASP A 107 24.50 3.01 1.65
C ASP A 107 25.45 4.13 2.10
N LYS A 108 25.37 5.30 1.45
CA LYS A 108 26.20 6.45 1.77
C LYS A 108 25.93 7.01 3.17
N THR A 109 24.67 7.12 3.54
CA THR A 109 24.30 7.61 4.88
C THR A 109 24.85 6.70 5.98
N LEU A 110 24.79 5.38 5.81
CA LEU A 110 25.33 4.44 6.80
C LEU A 110 26.87 4.48 6.83
N GLN A 111 27.53 4.59 5.67
CA GLN A 111 28.98 4.77 5.58
C GLN A 111 29.44 6.03 6.32
N ASP A 112 28.75 7.15 6.10
CA ASP A 112 29.08 8.45 6.69
C ASP A 112 28.85 8.48 8.21
N LEU A 113 27.70 7.97 8.67
CA LEU A 113 27.39 7.91 10.10
C LEU A 113 28.40 7.04 10.87
N LEU A 114 28.73 5.86 10.31
CA LEU A 114 29.60 4.89 10.94
C LEU A 114 31.10 5.13 10.70
N GLY A 115 31.45 6.07 9.81
CA GLY A 115 32.85 6.30 9.40
C GLY A 115 33.48 5.05 8.78
N SER A 116 32.71 4.28 8.02
CA SER A 116 33.09 2.99 7.45
C SER A 116 32.91 3.01 5.93
N SER A 117 33.84 2.41 5.18
CA SER A 117 33.70 2.19 3.74
C SER A 117 32.99 0.89 3.38
N ALA A 118 32.56 0.11 4.38
CA ALA A 118 31.82 -1.12 4.15
C ALA A 118 30.46 -0.82 3.51
N ILE A 119 29.99 -1.74 2.66
CA ILE A 119 28.65 -1.67 2.08
C ILE A 119 27.60 -1.61 3.21
N MET A 120 26.67 -0.69 3.10
CA MET A 120 25.62 -0.37 4.06
C MET A 120 26.18 -0.08 5.46
N GLY A 121 27.39 0.48 5.53
CA GLY A 121 28.11 0.70 6.79
C GLY A 121 28.37 -0.59 7.60
N GLY A 122 28.29 -1.76 6.96
CA GLY A 122 28.40 -3.07 7.60
C GLY A 122 27.08 -3.65 8.13
N ALA A 123 25.95 -2.97 7.93
CA ALA A 123 24.64 -3.51 8.27
C ALA A 123 24.20 -4.61 7.29
N THR A 124 23.48 -5.62 7.80
CA THR A 124 22.84 -6.61 6.94
C THR A 124 21.54 -6.03 6.38
N VAL A 125 21.35 -6.08 5.06
CA VAL A 125 20.11 -5.63 4.42
C VAL A 125 19.43 -6.82 3.74
N VAL A 126 18.17 -7.05 4.12
CA VAL A 126 17.28 -8.05 3.50
C VAL A 126 16.30 -7.31 2.62
N LEU A 127 16.36 -7.60 1.32
CA LEU A 127 15.46 -7.03 0.32
C LEU A 127 14.37 -8.06 -0.01
N ALA A 128 13.11 -7.65 0.13
CA ALA A 128 11.94 -8.41 -0.27
C ALA A 128 11.20 -7.67 -1.40
N GLY A 129 10.54 -8.43 -2.28
CA GLY A 129 9.77 -7.89 -3.41
C GLY A 129 9.70 -8.88 -4.56
N ASP A 130 8.81 -8.65 -5.52
CA ASP A 130 8.64 -9.47 -6.72
C ASP A 130 9.09 -8.71 -7.97
N PHE A 131 10.07 -9.24 -8.69
CA PHE A 131 10.60 -8.62 -9.92
C PHE A 131 9.64 -8.74 -11.11
N ARG A 132 8.49 -9.42 -10.95
CA ARG A 132 7.39 -9.45 -11.91
C ARG A 132 6.44 -8.25 -11.74
N GLN A 133 6.64 -7.44 -10.69
CA GLN A 133 5.89 -6.20 -10.47
C GLN A 133 6.41 -5.08 -11.38
N THR A 134 5.75 -3.92 -11.31
CA THR A 134 6.10 -2.73 -12.08
C THR A 134 7.50 -2.21 -11.75
N LEU A 135 8.20 -1.70 -12.77
CA LEU A 135 9.49 -1.02 -12.59
C LEU A 135 9.32 0.31 -11.80
N PRO A 136 10.40 0.85 -11.21
CA PRO A 136 10.37 2.17 -10.60
C PRO A 136 9.89 3.25 -11.57
N ILE A 137 9.04 4.15 -11.09
CA ILE A 137 8.52 5.26 -11.88
C ILE A 137 9.62 6.32 -12.06
N VAL A 138 9.91 6.69 -13.31
CA VAL A 138 10.81 7.79 -13.66
C VAL A 138 9.99 8.85 -14.42
N THR A 139 9.73 9.98 -13.77
CA THR A 139 8.94 11.07 -14.36
C THR A 139 9.66 11.64 -15.58
N CYS A 140 8.93 11.75 -16.70
CA CYS A 140 9.47 12.20 -18.00
C CYS A 140 10.69 11.39 -18.50
N GLY A 141 10.90 10.17 -18.01
CA GLY A 141 12.02 9.31 -18.39
C GLY A 141 11.73 8.43 -19.61
N THR A 142 12.78 8.04 -20.30
CA THR A 142 12.75 7.03 -21.37
C THR A 142 12.70 5.61 -20.79
N PRO A 143 12.39 4.58 -21.60
CA PRO A 143 12.53 3.18 -21.16
C PRO A 143 13.94 2.85 -20.64
N ALA A 144 14.98 3.44 -21.24
CA ALA A 144 16.36 3.29 -20.78
C ALA A 144 16.55 3.88 -19.38
N ASP A 145 15.93 5.04 -19.09
CA ASP A 145 15.98 5.65 -17.76
C ASP A 145 15.26 4.80 -16.71
N GLN A 146 14.13 4.20 -17.05
CA GLN A 146 13.42 3.27 -16.16
C GLN A 146 14.25 2.03 -15.83
N ILE A 147 14.90 1.44 -16.85
CA ILE A 147 15.82 0.32 -16.65
C ILE A 147 16.97 0.78 -15.74
N ASN A 148 17.60 1.92 -16.05
CA ASN A 148 18.70 2.49 -15.28
C ASN A 148 18.29 2.78 -13.82
N ALA A 149 17.04 3.15 -13.57
CA ALA A 149 16.50 3.37 -12.23
C ALA A 149 16.34 2.08 -11.41
N CYS A 150 16.28 0.90 -12.05
CA CYS A 150 16.07 -0.37 -11.36
C CYS A 150 17.24 -0.74 -10.45
N LEU A 151 16.92 -1.40 -9.32
CA LEU A 151 17.90 -1.92 -8.38
C LEU A 151 18.97 -2.83 -9.05
N LYS A 152 18.61 -3.58 -10.10
CA LYS A 152 19.55 -4.44 -10.84
C LYS A 152 20.69 -3.68 -11.52
N ASN A 153 20.50 -2.39 -11.80
CA ASN A 153 21.53 -1.49 -12.34
C ASN A 153 22.26 -0.69 -11.25
N SER A 154 22.18 -1.13 -10.00
CA SER A 154 22.96 -0.58 -8.88
C SER A 154 24.32 -1.27 -8.77
N TYR A 155 25.36 -0.53 -8.38
CA TYR A 155 26.63 -1.14 -7.98
C TYR A 155 26.45 -2.13 -6.82
N LEU A 156 25.49 -1.88 -5.92
CA LEU A 156 25.15 -2.74 -4.78
C LEU A 156 24.65 -4.12 -5.20
N TRP A 157 24.06 -4.24 -6.40
CA TRP A 157 23.41 -5.47 -6.84
C TRP A 157 24.36 -6.66 -6.97
N HIS A 158 25.63 -6.40 -7.29
CA HIS A 158 26.68 -7.42 -7.38
C HIS A 158 26.96 -8.14 -6.05
N HIS A 159 26.58 -7.52 -4.93
CA HIS A 159 26.76 -8.04 -3.58
C HIS A 159 25.50 -8.75 -3.06
N VAL A 160 24.41 -8.76 -3.82
CA VAL A 160 23.13 -9.34 -3.37
C VAL A 160 23.13 -10.85 -3.57
N ARG A 161 22.96 -11.59 -2.47
CA ARG A 161 22.64 -13.02 -2.50
C ARG A 161 21.14 -13.23 -2.68
N LYS A 162 20.75 -14.04 -3.67
CA LYS A 162 19.36 -14.25 -4.05
C LYS A 162 18.79 -15.49 -3.37
N PHE A 163 17.58 -15.36 -2.84
CA PHE A 163 16.76 -16.45 -2.31
C PHE A 163 15.37 -16.35 -2.94
N SER A 164 14.76 -17.50 -3.26
CA SER A 164 13.45 -17.54 -3.92
C SER A 164 12.45 -18.30 -3.05
N LEU A 165 11.28 -17.71 -2.83
CA LEU A 165 10.13 -18.41 -2.27
C LEU A 165 9.36 -19.08 -3.41
N THR A 166 9.16 -20.39 -3.32
CA THR A 166 8.55 -21.19 -4.41
C THR A 166 7.13 -21.67 -4.09
N THR A 167 6.74 -21.67 -2.81
CA THR A 167 5.44 -22.16 -2.38
C THR A 167 4.43 -21.02 -2.29
N ASN A 168 3.44 -21.00 -3.18
CA ASN A 168 2.33 -20.06 -3.11
C ASN A 168 1.34 -20.46 -2.01
N MET A 169 1.57 -19.93 -0.81
CA MET A 169 0.75 -20.21 0.36
C MET A 169 -0.69 -19.75 0.18
N ARG A 170 -0.92 -18.63 -0.53
CA ARG A 170 -2.25 -18.03 -0.75
C ARG A 170 -3.17 -18.97 -1.53
N SER A 171 -2.65 -19.57 -2.60
CA SER A 171 -3.38 -20.57 -3.39
C SER A 171 -3.64 -21.86 -2.58
N LEU A 172 -2.66 -22.35 -1.83
CA LEU A 172 -2.81 -23.55 -0.99
C LEU A 172 -3.86 -23.37 0.11
N THR A 173 -3.96 -22.17 0.70
CA THR A 173 -4.92 -21.89 1.79
C THR A 173 -6.37 -21.87 1.33
N GLN A 174 -6.69 -21.58 0.07
CA GLN A 174 -8.09 -21.54 -0.39
C GLN A 174 -8.64 -22.94 -0.73
N GLY A 175 -7.78 -23.95 -0.89
CA GLY A 175 -8.18 -25.34 -1.14
C GLY A 175 -8.95 -25.57 -2.44
N ASP A 176 -8.97 -24.57 -3.33
CA ASP A 176 -9.59 -24.61 -4.64
C ASP A 176 -8.53 -24.91 -5.69
N LEU A 177 -8.65 -26.06 -6.37
CA LEU A 177 -7.74 -26.49 -7.44
C LEU A 177 -7.69 -25.47 -8.58
N SER A 178 -8.80 -24.76 -8.84
CA SER A 178 -8.87 -23.72 -9.87
C SER A 178 -8.02 -22.49 -9.52
N ALA A 179 -7.95 -22.13 -8.23
CA ALA A 179 -7.12 -21.02 -7.76
C ALA A 179 -5.62 -21.31 -7.93
N GLY A 180 -5.20 -22.57 -7.79
CA GLY A 180 -3.82 -23.00 -8.06
C GLY A 180 -3.45 -22.97 -9.53
N GLN A 181 -4.34 -23.41 -10.40
CA GLN A 181 -4.16 -23.32 -11.85
C GLN A 181 -4.06 -21.86 -12.30
N PHE A 182 -4.95 -20.99 -11.79
CA PHE A 182 -4.92 -19.56 -12.06
C PHE A 182 -3.62 -18.92 -11.57
N ALA A 183 -3.19 -19.18 -10.33
CA ALA A 183 -1.95 -18.66 -9.78
C ALA A 183 -0.71 -19.08 -10.59
N ASN A 184 -0.64 -20.35 -11.01
CA ASN A 184 0.44 -20.83 -11.87
C ASN A 184 0.44 -20.15 -13.23
N LYS A 185 -0.73 -19.86 -13.80
CA LYS A 185 -0.82 -19.13 -15.06
C LYS A 185 -0.36 -17.68 -14.91
N LEU A 186 -0.75 -16.99 -13.83
CA LEU A 186 -0.25 -15.65 -13.53
C LEU A 186 1.29 -15.63 -13.43
N LEU A 187 1.89 -16.65 -12.82
CA LEU A 187 3.35 -16.79 -12.77
C LEU A 187 3.96 -16.96 -14.18
N GLN A 188 3.34 -17.76 -15.06
CA GLN A 188 3.80 -17.88 -16.44
C GLN A 188 3.72 -16.56 -17.21
N ILE A 189 2.69 -15.75 -16.96
CA ILE A 189 2.54 -14.42 -17.56
C ILE A 189 3.64 -13.50 -17.07
N GLY A 190 3.83 -13.40 -15.75
CA GLY A 190 4.89 -12.57 -15.17
C GLY A 190 6.32 -13.03 -15.55
N ASP A 191 6.50 -14.31 -15.89
CA ASP A 191 7.75 -14.85 -16.43
C ASP A 191 7.93 -14.61 -17.95
N GLY A 192 6.93 -14.04 -18.64
CA GLY A 192 6.95 -13.84 -20.10
C GLY A 192 6.87 -15.15 -20.91
N LYS A 193 6.29 -16.21 -20.34
CA LYS A 193 6.19 -17.54 -20.98
C LYS A 193 4.89 -17.77 -21.74
N VAL A 194 3.94 -16.85 -21.66
CA VAL A 194 2.66 -16.95 -22.37
C VAL A 194 2.76 -16.12 -23.65
N PRO A 195 2.53 -16.72 -24.83
CA PRO A 195 2.60 -15.99 -26.08
C PRO A 195 1.49 -14.95 -26.16
N GLU A 196 1.82 -13.81 -26.76
CA GLU A 196 0.86 -12.81 -27.17
C GLU A 196 0.22 -13.23 -28.50
N ASP A 197 -1.06 -12.87 -28.67
CA ASP A 197 -1.72 -12.99 -29.97
C ASP A 197 -1.02 -12.04 -30.97
N PRO A 198 -0.49 -12.54 -32.10
CA PRO A 198 0.30 -11.72 -33.02
C PRO A 198 -0.48 -10.58 -33.69
N SER A 199 -1.81 -10.68 -33.74
CA SER A 199 -2.67 -9.70 -34.41
C SER A 199 -3.09 -8.57 -33.47
N THR A 200 -3.27 -8.87 -32.18
CA THR A 200 -3.75 -7.91 -31.17
C THR A 200 -2.68 -7.46 -30.20
N GLY A 201 -1.57 -8.21 -30.06
CA GLY A 201 -0.57 -8.02 -29.02
C GLY A 201 -1.08 -8.35 -27.61
N LEU A 202 -2.20 -9.07 -27.50
CA LEU A 202 -2.85 -9.36 -26.22
C LEU A 202 -2.57 -10.79 -25.74
N ILE A 203 -2.42 -10.96 -24.43
CA ILE A 203 -2.39 -12.27 -23.80
C ILE A 203 -3.82 -12.73 -23.54
N ILE A 204 -4.20 -13.86 -24.12
CA ILE A 204 -5.50 -14.49 -23.85
C ILE A 204 -5.46 -15.14 -22.47
N MET A 205 -6.22 -14.56 -21.53
CA MET A 205 -6.39 -15.14 -20.20
C MET A 205 -7.32 -16.35 -20.28
N PRO A 206 -6.97 -17.50 -19.67
CA PRO A 206 -7.81 -18.70 -19.69
C PRO A 206 -9.05 -18.59 -18.79
N CYS A 207 -9.28 -17.44 -18.16
CA CYS A 207 -10.39 -17.18 -17.28
C CYS A 207 -10.87 -15.73 -17.42
N GLY A 208 -12.18 -15.54 -17.27
CA GLY A 208 -12.83 -14.24 -17.40
C GLY A 208 -13.47 -14.04 -18.77
N GLN A 209 -14.18 -12.93 -18.89
CA GLN A 209 -14.82 -12.51 -20.14
C GLN A 209 -14.18 -11.20 -20.57
N ILE A 210 -13.76 -11.13 -21.82
CA ILE A 210 -13.36 -9.86 -22.43
C ILE A 210 -14.64 -9.07 -22.72
N VAL A 211 -14.61 -7.78 -22.39
CA VAL A 211 -15.69 -6.83 -22.64
C VAL A 211 -15.18 -5.73 -23.55
N ASN A 212 -16.07 -5.13 -24.34
CA ASN A 212 -15.68 -4.19 -25.39
C ASN A 212 -15.73 -2.73 -24.94
N SER A 213 -16.29 -2.44 -23.76
CA SER A 213 -16.37 -1.08 -23.22
C SER A 213 -16.29 -1.03 -21.70
N PRO A 214 -15.87 0.11 -21.13
CA PRO A 214 -15.91 0.32 -19.68
C PRO A 214 -17.33 0.28 -19.10
N ASP A 215 -18.35 0.67 -19.86
CA ASP A 215 -19.75 0.61 -19.43
C ASP A 215 -20.26 -0.84 -19.35
N GLU A 216 -19.85 -1.69 -20.30
CA GLU A 216 -20.12 -3.13 -20.24
C GLU A 216 -19.45 -3.76 -19.01
N LEU A 217 -18.18 -3.39 -18.74
CA LEU A 217 -17.46 -3.84 -17.54
C LEU A 217 -18.22 -3.45 -16.27
N LEU A 218 -18.65 -2.19 -16.19
CA LEU A 218 -19.35 -1.63 -15.03
C LEU A 218 -20.69 -2.34 -14.82
N SER A 219 -21.47 -2.57 -15.87
CA SER A 219 -22.76 -3.28 -15.77
C SER A 219 -22.60 -4.76 -15.37
N LYS A 220 -21.53 -5.44 -15.82
CA LYS A 220 -21.23 -6.83 -15.43
C LYS A 220 -20.72 -6.95 -14.00
N VAL A 221 -19.86 -6.03 -13.55
CA VAL A 221 -19.29 -6.08 -12.20
C VAL A 221 -20.28 -5.54 -11.17
N TYR A 222 -21.01 -4.48 -11.49
CA TYR A 222 -21.96 -3.81 -10.59
C TYR A 222 -23.40 -3.80 -11.15
N PRO A 223 -24.03 -4.97 -11.36
CA PRO A 223 -25.40 -5.04 -11.88
C PRO A 223 -26.42 -4.45 -10.90
N ASN A 224 -27.37 -3.66 -11.41
CA ASN A 224 -28.46 -3.08 -10.61
C ASN A 224 -27.98 -2.31 -9.37
N ILE A 225 -26.92 -1.50 -9.50
CA ILE A 225 -26.32 -0.77 -8.37
C ILE A 225 -27.34 0.06 -7.58
N GLN A 226 -28.34 0.64 -8.25
CA GLN A 226 -29.42 1.40 -7.61
C GLN A 226 -30.25 0.60 -6.62
N GLN A 227 -30.32 -0.71 -6.77
CA GLN A 227 -31.04 -1.61 -5.87
C GLN A 227 -30.10 -2.16 -4.78
N ASN A 228 -28.85 -2.42 -5.14
CA ASN A 228 -27.88 -3.08 -4.26
C ASN A 228 -27.01 -2.13 -3.44
N PHE A 229 -27.13 -0.80 -3.59
CA PHE A 229 -26.21 0.15 -2.95
C PHE A 229 -26.21 0.15 -1.41
N LYS A 230 -27.20 -0.50 -0.78
CA LYS A 230 -27.28 -0.69 0.68
C LYS A 230 -26.69 -2.02 1.15
N ASP A 231 -26.40 -2.93 0.23
CA ASP A 231 -25.83 -4.24 0.53
C ASP A 231 -24.30 -4.15 0.63
N GLN A 232 -23.82 -4.29 1.86
CA GLN A 232 -22.40 -4.21 2.19
C GLN A 232 -21.62 -5.41 1.62
N ASP A 233 -22.20 -6.60 1.69
CA ASP A 233 -21.54 -7.81 1.22
C ASP A 233 -21.46 -7.81 -0.30
N TRP A 234 -22.47 -7.28 -0.99
CA TRP A 234 -22.46 -7.11 -2.44
C TRP A 234 -21.26 -6.27 -2.91
N PHE A 235 -20.99 -5.12 -2.27
CA PHE A 235 -19.81 -4.32 -2.59
C PHE A 235 -18.49 -4.98 -2.19
N SER A 236 -18.46 -5.70 -1.06
CA SER A 236 -17.22 -6.27 -0.52
C SER A 236 -16.55 -7.29 -1.46
N HIS A 237 -17.35 -8.02 -2.25
CA HIS A 237 -16.87 -9.04 -3.19
C HIS A 237 -16.56 -8.52 -4.59
N ARG A 238 -16.59 -7.20 -4.80
CA ARG A 238 -16.46 -6.58 -6.14
C ARG A 238 -15.39 -5.49 -6.13
N ALA A 239 -14.64 -5.43 -7.21
CA ALA A 239 -13.63 -4.41 -7.47
C ALA A 239 -13.37 -4.37 -8.97
N ILE A 240 -13.06 -3.17 -9.48
CA ILE A 240 -12.52 -3.01 -10.82
C ILE A 240 -11.11 -2.43 -10.68
N LEU A 241 -10.15 -2.97 -11.42
CA LEU A 241 -8.78 -2.48 -11.47
C LEU A 241 -8.55 -1.80 -12.83
N ALA A 242 -7.90 -0.65 -12.84
CA ALA A 242 -7.52 0.06 -14.06
C ALA A 242 -6.05 0.51 -13.99
N SER A 243 -5.40 0.58 -15.14
CA SER A 243 -3.97 0.93 -15.24
C SER A 243 -3.67 2.41 -15.02
N ARG A 244 -4.67 3.30 -15.21
CA ARG A 244 -4.50 4.76 -15.13
C ARG A 244 -5.50 5.39 -14.17
N ASN A 245 -5.03 6.38 -13.41
CA ASN A 245 -5.84 7.12 -12.43
C ASN A 245 -7.01 7.89 -13.07
N ASP A 246 -6.82 8.44 -14.28
CA ASP A 246 -7.87 9.17 -15.00
C ASP A 246 -9.05 8.27 -15.40
N VAL A 247 -8.78 7.01 -15.75
CA VAL A 247 -9.82 6.00 -16.01
C VAL A 247 -10.56 5.64 -14.73
N VAL A 248 -9.83 5.45 -13.62
CA VAL A 248 -10.42 5.19 -12.29
C VAL A 248 -11.35 6.33 -11.89
N GLU A 249 -10.93 7.58 -12.07
CA GLU A 249 -11.72 8.75 -11.72
C GLU A 249 -13.02 8.82 -12.54
N LYS A 250 -12.93 8.64 -13.86
CA LYS A 250 -14.12 8.61 -14.74
C LYS A 250 -15.13 7.56 -14.31
N LEU A 251 -14.66 6.35 -14.01
CA LEU A 251 -15.52 5.24 -13.61
C LEU A 251 -16.15 5.46 -12.22
N ASN A 252 -15.38 6.01 -11.27
CA ASN A 252 -15.91 6.41 -9.97
C ASN A 252 -17.01 7.49 -10.11
N VAL A 253 -16.83 8.48 -10.98
CA VAL A 253 -17.87 9.48 -11.28
C VAL A 253 -19.13 8.84 -11.87
N THR A 254 -18.98 7.91 -12.82
CA THR A 254 -20.12 7.18 -13.42
C THR A 254 -20.92 6.42 -12.36
N ILE A 255 -20.24 5.71 -11.44
CA ILE A 255 -20.91 4.98 -10.36
C ILE A 255 -21.59 5.92 -9.37
N GLN A 256 -20.93 7.00 -8.97
CA GLN A 256 -21.56 7.98 -8.08
C GLN A 256 -22.85 8.55 -8.67
N LYS A 257 -22.88 8.85 -9.98
CA LYS A 257 -24.09 9.33 -10.66
C LYS A 257 -25.25 8.31 -10.61
N GLN A 258 -24.94 7.02 -10.60
CA GLN A 258 -25.96 5.97 -10.54
C GLN A 258 -26.55 5.78 -9.14
N LEU A 259 -25.89 6.24 -8.07
CA LEU A 259 -26.44 6.15 -6.71
C LEU A 259 -27.61 7.14 -6.53
N PRO A 260 -28.77 6.70 -6.02
CA PRO A 260 -29.98 7.53 -5.92
C PRO A 260 -29.93 8.57 -4.79
N GLU A 261 -28.92 8.51 -3.93
CA GLU A 261 -28.76 9.38 -2.77
C GLU A 261 -28.24 10.78 -3.14
N LYS A 262 -28.54 11.76 -2.28
CA LYS A 262 -28.11 13.15 -2.46
C LYS A 262 -26.59 13.30 -2.37
N GLU A 263 -26.04 14.13 -3.25
CA GLU A 263 -24.63 14.53 -3.24
C GLU A 263 -24.33 15.49 -2.09
N TYR A 264 -23.23 15.23 -1.38
CA TYR A 264 -22.64 16.12 -0.40
C TYR A 264 -21.23 16.49 -0.87
N ALA A 265 -21.00 17.79 -1.03
CA ALA A 265 -19.71 18.34 -1.41
C ALA A 265 -18.95 18.83 -0.18
N TYR A 266 -17.71 18.37 -0.03
CA TYR A 266 -16.80 18.77 1.03
C TYR A 266 -15.60 19.49 0.42
N LYS A 267 -15.56 20.82 0.59
CA LYS A 267 -14.39 21.62 0.25
C LYS A 267 -13.29 21.46 1.29
N SER A 268 -12.05 21.33 0.83
CA SER A 268 -10.87 21.29 1.69
C SER A 268 -10.56 22.68 2.24
N ILE A 269 -9.73 22.71 3.28
CA ILE A 269 -9.13 23.93 3.81
C ILE A 269 -7.62 23.82 3.56
N ASP A 270 -7.09 24.69 2.72
CA ASP A 270 -5.70 24.66 2.31
C ASP A 270 -4.96 25.82 2.96
N CYS A 271 -3.82 25.53 3.58
CA CYS A 271 -3.02 26.52 4.30
C CYS A 271 -1.54 26.30 4.00
N ILE A 272 -0.82 27.37 3.72
CA ILE A 272 0.65 27.33 3.62
C ILE A 272 1.22 27.09 5.02
N LEU A 273 2.35 26.40 5.10
CA LEU A 273 3.03 26.10 6.35
C LEU A 273 3.99 27.21 6.77
N ASN A 274 4.52 27.96 5.80
CA ASN A 274 5.40 29.11 6.00
C ASN A 274 4.66 30.43 5.73
N ASP A 275 4.36 31.20 6.79
CA ASP A 275 3.60 32.46 6.67
C ASP A 275 4.30 33.51 5.79
N ASP A 276 5.63 33.45 5.67
CA ASP A 276 6.41 34.35 4.81
C ASP A 276 6.15 34.10 3.30
N GLU A 277 5.73 32.88 2.94
CA GLU A 277 5.34 32.49 1.58
C GLU A 277 3.83 32.65 1.33
N ALA A 278 3.05 33.03 2.34
CA ALA A 278 1.59 33.07 2.24
C ALA A 278 1.07 34.03 1.17
N VAL A 279 1.83 35.09 0.88
CA VAL A 279 1.50 36.09 -0.14
C VAL A 279 1.84 35.60 -1.56
N GLN A 280 2.68 34.56 -1.68
CA GLN A 280 3.21 34.09 -2.96
C GLN A 280 2.26 33.11 -3.68
N TYR A 281 1.39 32.41 -2.93
CA TYR A 281 0.53 31.37 -3.49
C TYR A 281 -0.95 31.63 -3.16
N PRO A 282 -1.76 32.06 -4.15
CA PRO A 282 -3.20 32.24 -3.97
C PRO A 282 -3.89 30.94 -3.54
N THR A 283 -4.96 31.04 -2.75
CA THR A 283 -5.71 29.86 -2.29
C THR A 283 -6.31 29.07 -3.46
N GLU A 284 -6.70 29.73 -4.53
CA GLU A 284 -7.20 29.10 -5.77
C GLU A 284 -6.14 28.21 -6.41
N PHE A 285 -4.89 28.65 -6.39
CA PHE A 285 -3.76 27.86 -6.88
C PHE A 285 -3.55 26.63 -5.99
N LEU A 286 -3.56 26.78 -4.66
CA LEU A 286 -3.47 25.65 -3.74
C LEU A 286 -4.60 24.65 -3.97
N ASN A 287 -5.83 25.12 -4.11
CA ASN A 287 -7.02 24.31 -4.38
C ASN A 287 -6.90 23.51 -5.70
N SER A 288 -6.15 24.02 -6.68
CA SER A 288 -5.90 23.36 -7.97
C SER A 288 -4.87 22.23 -7.89
N ILE A 289 -4.05 22.19 -6.84
CA ILE A 289 -3.02 21.16 -6.67
C ILE A 289 -3.68 19.80 -6.47
N GLN A 290 -3.33 18.87 -7.35
CA GLN A 290 -3.70 17.46 -7.29
C GLN A 290 -2.42 16.62 -7.35
N THR A 291 -2.21 15.80 -6.32
CA THR A 291 -1.12 14.82 -6.28
C THR A 291 -1.70 13.46 -5.88
N PRO A 292 -1.05 12.33 -6.22
CA PRO A 292 -1.59 11.00 -5.89
C PRO A 292 -1.86 10.76 -4.39
N ASP A 293 -1.15 11.48 -3.54
CA ASP A 293 -1.21 11.40 -2.08
C ASP A 293 -2.12 12.47 -1.43
N LEU A 294 -2.76 13.31 -2.26
CA LEU A 294 -3.64 14.40 -1.87
C LEU A 294 -5.00 14.26 -2.54
N GLN A 295 -6.07 14.40 -1.77
CA GLN A 295 -7.40 14.45 -2.37
C GLN A 295 -7.66 15.78 -3.03
N GLY A 296 -8.48 15.76 -4.07
CA GLY A 296 -8.98 16.98 -4.69
C GLY A 296 -9.64 17.91 -3.66
N HIS A 297 -9.55 19.21 -3.92
CA HIS A 297 -10.15 20.24 -3.08
C HIS A 297 -11.65 19.99 -2.84
N ASN A 298 -12.37 19.52 -3.86
CA ASN A 298 -13.80 19.22 -3.78
C ASN A 298 -14.04 17.71 -3.74
N LEU A 299 -14.35 17.17 -2.55
CA LEU A 299 -14.71 15.77 -2.37
C LEU A 299 -16.23 15.61 -2.39
N ILE A 300 -16.75 14.92 -3.40
CA ILE A 300 -18.19 14.64 -3.55
C ILE A 300 -18.48 13.21 -3.08
N LEU A 301 -19.44 13.07 -2.16
CA LEU A 301 -19.86 11.79 -1.59
C LEU A 301 -21.39 11.65 -1.58
N LYS A 302 -21.84 10.40 -1.60
CA LYS A 302 -23.24 10.00 -1.42
C LYS A 302 -23.36 8.94 -0.33
N VAL A 303 -24.52 8.86 0.34
CA VAL A 303 -24.81 7.74 1.24
C VAL A 303 -24.82 6.43 0.43
N GLY A 304 -24.26 5.36 0.99
CA GLY A 304 -24.06 4.07 0.33
C GLY A 304 -22.90 4.04 -0.68
N ALA A 305 -22.17 5.14 -0.87
CA ALA A 305 -20.99 5.13 -1.72
C ALA A 305 -19.86 4.31 -1.08
N PRO A 306 -19.21 3.38 -1.82
CA PRO A 306 -18.00 2.74 -1.35
C PRO A 306 -16.83 3.73 -1.42
N ILE A 307 -16.07 3.82 -0.32
CA ILE A 307 -14.89 4.68 -0.20
C ILE A 307 -13.72 3.85 0.35
N MET A 308 -12.51 4.41 0.27
CA MET A 308 -11.31 3.81 0.84
C MET A 308 -10.50 4.86 1.58
N LEU A 309 -9.93 4.48 2.71
CA LEU A 309 -8.94 5.30 3.40
C LEU A 309 -7.63 5.38 2.63
N ILE A 310 -7.10 6.60 2.49
CA ILE A 310 -5.78 6.85 1.88
C ILE A 310 -4.68 7.09 2.93
N ARG A 311 -5.03 7.11 4.22
CA ARG A 311 -4.10 7.31 5.33
C ARG A 311 -4.45 6.38 6.50
N ASN A 312 -3.42 6.03 7.25
CA ASN A 312 -3.59 5.30 8.51
C ASN A 312 -4.20 6.23 9.56
N ILE A 313 -5.31 5.83 10.17
CA ILE A 313 -5.97 6.56 11.25
C ILE A 313 -5.78 5.80 12.58
N ASP A 314 -6.11 4.52 12.59
CA ASP A 314 -6.13 3.68 13.79
C ASP A 314 -5.71 2.26 13.41
N ALA A 315 -4.41 2.03 13.18
CA ALA A 315 -3.95 0.69 12.85
C ALA A 315 -3.99 -0.24 14.08
N PRO A 316 -4.39 -1.50 13.93
CA PRO A 316 -4.61 -2.22 12.66
C PRO A 316 -6.05 -2.14 12.11
N ARG A 317 -6.95 -1.39 12.75
CA ARG A 317 -8.38 -1.33 12.42
C ARG A 317 -8.66 -0.50 11.15
N LEU A 318 -8.10 0.71 11.06
CA LEU A 318 -8.30 1.70 10.00
C LEU A 318 -6.96 2.13 9.42
N CYS A 319 -6.58 1.46 8.33
CA CYS A 319 -5.32 1.66 7.63
C CYS A 319 -5.56 2.22 6.23
N ASN A 320 -4.49 2.69 5.58
CA ASN A 320 -4.49 2.92 4.15
C ASN A 320 -4.95 1.65 3.41
N GLY A 321 -5.87 1.79 2.46
CA GLY A 321 -6.47 0.68 1.73
C GLY A 321 -7.75 0.10 2.36
N THR A 322 -8.11 0.47 3.60
CA THR A 322 -9.34 -0.05 4.23
C THR A 322 -10.57 0.41 3.44
N ARG A 323 -11.37 -0.56 2.97
CA ARG A 323 -12.62 -0.32 2.26
C ARG A 323 -13.75 -0.05 3.25
N LEU A 324 -14.54 0.96 2.95
CA LEU A 324 -15.61 1.46 3.79
C LEU A 324 -16.85 1.73 2.92
N ILE A 325 -18.03 1.74 3.55
CA ILE A 325 -19.26 2.21 2.92
C ILE A 325 -19.83 3.39 3.71
N VAL A 326 -20.23 4.46 3.01
CA VAL A 326 -20.79 5.64 3.66
C VAL A 326 -22.17 5.32 4.23
N LYS A 327 -22.34 5.52 5.53
CA LYS A 327 -23.63 5.34 6.23
C LYS A 327 -24.33 6.68 6.48
N LYS A 328 -23.58 7.70 6.88
CA LYS A 328 -24.10 9.04 7.14
C LYS A 328 -23.06 10.12 6.86
N LEU A 329 -23.50 11.20 6.23
CA LEU A 329 -22.69 12.36 5.86
C LEU A 329 -23.04 13.52 6.80
N MET A 330 -22.05 14.02 7.53
CA MET A 330 -22.19 15.16 8.45
C MET A 330 -21.07 16.17 8.18
N GLN A 331 -21.22 17.39 8.70
CA GLN A 331 -20.35 18.51 8.34
C GLN A 331 -18.85 18.28 8.61
N HIS A 332 -18.51 17.68 9.75
CA HIS A 332 -17.12 17.53 10.21
C HIS A 332 -16.65 16.08 10.32
N VAL A 333 -17.56 15.12 10.19
CA VAL A 333 -17.31 13.68 10.38
C VAL A 333 -18.18 12.89 9.42
N ILE A 334 -17.65 11.79 8.89
CA ILE A 334 -18.43 10.83 8.08
C ILE A 334 -18.59 9.56 8.90
N GLN A 335 -19.82 9.06 9.03
CA GLN A 335 -20.07 7.74 9.60
C GLN A 335 -20.00 6.70 8.48
N VAL A 336 -19.22 5.65 8.69
CA VAL A 336 -18.98 4.60 7.71
C VAL A 336 -19.02 3.22 8.36
N THR A 337 -19.29 2.17 7.58
CA THR A 337 -19.13 0.78 8.02
C THR A 337 -17.92 0.16 7.31
N VAL A 338 -17.10 -0.59 8.04
CA VAL A 338 -15.90 -1.23 7.50
C VAL A 338 -16.27 -2.49 6.70
N LEU A 339 -15.81 -2.59 5.45
CA LEU A 339 -16.15 -3.70 4.55
C LEU A 339 -15.14 -4.86 4.59
N THR A 340 -13.88 -4.58 4.95
CA THR A 340 -12.79 -5.56 4.90
C THR A 340 -11.85 -5.46 6.11
N GLY A 341 -11.12 -6.55 6.38
CA GLY A 341 -10.10 -6.58 7.44
C GLY A 341 -10.65 -6.96 8.82
N CYS A 342 -9.84 -6.70 9.86
CA CYS A 342 -10.12 -7.16 11.22
C CYS A 342 -11.32 -6.47 11.89
N ALA A 343 -11.73 -5.30 11.40
CA ALA A 343 -12.86 -4.53 11.90
C ALA A 343 -14.11 -4.64 11.00
N LYS A 344 -14.20 -5.66 10.11
CA LYS A 344 -15.34 -5.81 9.19
C LYS A 344 -16.67 -5.76 9.95
N GLY A 345 -17.61 -4.95 9.47
CA GLY A 345 -18.94 -4.75 10.03
C GLY A 345 -19.01 -3.69 11.14
N GLU A 346 -17.89 -3.17 11.62
CA GLU A 346 -17.90 -2.10 12.61
C GLU A 346 -18.26 -0.75 11.98
N ASP A 347 -19.09 0.02 12.69
CA ASP A 347 -19.33 1.42 12.38
C ASP A 347 -18.23 2.29 13.01
N VAL A 348 -17.63 3.14 12.18
CA VAL A 348 -16.59 4.08 12.61
C VAL A 348 -16.86 5.49 12.08
N PHE A 349 -16.19 6.46 12.68
CA PHE A 349 -16.29 7.87 12.34
C PHE A 349 -14.97 8.36 11.76
N ILE A 350 -15.03 8.92 10.55
CA ILE A 350 -13.86 9.45 9.84
C ILE A 350 -13.87 10.98 9.95
N PRO A 351 -12.93 11.59 10.68
CA PRO A 351 -12.78 13.04 10.74
C PRO A 351 -11.95 13.56 9.55
N ARG A 352 -11.97 14.89 9.35
CA ARG A 352 -10.97 15.55 8.51
C ARG A 352 -9.62 15.53 9.19
N ILE A 353 -8.55 15.32 8.44
CA ILE A 353 -7.17 15.37 8.94
C ILE A 353 -6.33 16.32 8.06
N PRO A 354 -5.28 16.96 8.62
CA PRO A 354 -4.29 17.65 7.80
C PRO A 354 -3.47 16.64 7.01
N ILE A 355 -3.34 16.88 5.71
CA ILE A 355 -2.50 16.11 4.78
C ILE A 355 -1.46 17.07 4.22
N ILE A 356 -0.19 16.72 4.39
CA ILE A 356 0.93 17.44 3.80
C ILE A 356 1.37 16.62 2.58
N PRO A 357 1.36 17.20 1.37
CA PRO A 357 1.84 16.50 0.18
C PRO A 357 3.31 16.14 0.32
N SER A 358 3.68 15.01 -0.28
CA SER A 358 5.07 14.53 -0.28
C SER A 358 5.96 15.36 -1.22
N ASP A 359 5.37 16.10 -2.15
CA ASP A 359 6.09 17.04 -3.00
C ASP A 359 6.33 18.38 -2.27
N ASN A 360 7.56 18.58 -1.82
CA ASN A 360 8.01 19.76 -1.07
C ASN A 360 8.23 21.01 -1.94
N THR A 361 7.79 21.04 -3.21
CA THR A 361 7.89 22.25 -4.04
C THR A 361 7.12 23.42 -3.44
N ILE A 362 6.01 23.12 -2.75
CA ILE A 362 5.22 24.10 -1.99
C ILE A 362 4.90 23.47 -0.63
N GLN A 363 5.34 24.11 0.45
CA GLN A 363 5.05 23.63 1.80
C GLN A 363 3.66 24.08 2.23
N PHE A 364 2.64 23.28 1.95
CA PHE A 364 1.26 23.53 2.39
C PHE A 364 0.62 22.28 3.01
N LYS A 365 -0.44 22.49 3.79
CA LYS A 365 -1.31 21.45 4.33
C LYS A 365 -2.72 21.60 3.76
N ARG A 366 -3.35 20.47 3.44
CA ARG A 366 -4.78 20.37 3.08
C ARG A 366 -5.52 19.63 4.17
N ILE A 367 -6.53 20.26 4.77
CA ILE A 367 -7.43 19.62 5.72
C ILE A 367 -8.64 19.06 4.96
N GLN A 368 -8.74 17.74 4.90
CA GLN A 368 -9.82 17.02 4.21
C GLN A 368 -10.05 15.65 4.85
N PHE A 369 -11.19 15.01 4.58
CA PHE A 369 -11.41 13.61 4.96
C PHE A 369 -10.38 12.71 4.29
N PRO A 370 -9.69 11.78 4.96
CA PRO A 370 -8.68 10.92 4.35
C PRO A 370 -9.28 9.74 3.58
N CYS A 371 -10.37 9.94 2.83
CA CYS A 371 -10.97 8.93 1.95
C CYS A 371 -11.14 9.34 0.49
N VAL A 372 -11.00 8.39 -0.45
CA VAL A 372 -11.39 8.54 -1.86
C VAL A 372 -12.57 7.63 -2.17
N VAL A 373 -13.39 7.99 -3.16
CA VAL A 373 -14.45 7.10 -3.65
C VAL A 373 -13.81 5.93 -4.37
N VAL A 374 -14.15 4.71 -3.97
CA VAL A 374 -13.56 3.49 -4.54
C VAL A 374 -14.66 2.53 -4.90
N SER A 375 -15.07 2.64 -6.15
CA SER A 375 -15.57 1.48 -6.90
C SER A 375 -14.47 0.83 -7.75
N HIS A 376 -13.33 1.53 -7.94
CA HIS A 376 -12.25 1.18 -8.86
C HIS A 376 -10.86 1.49 -8.25
N TYR A 377 -9.83 0.71 -8.60
CA TYR A 377 -8.45 0.86 -8.11
C TYR A 377 -7.47 1.15 -9.24
N PRO A 378 -6.46 2.00 -9.02
CA PRO A 378 -5.26 1.99 -9.83
C PRO A 378 -4.47 0.70 -9.58
N PHE A 379 -3.91 0.11 -10.63
CA PHE A 379 -3.08 -1.11 -10.58
C PHE A 379 -1.95 -1.01 -9.52
N ALA A 380 -1.45 0.21 -9.26
CA ALA A 380 -0.40 0.51 -8.29
C ALA A 380 -0.77 0.23 -6.82
N TYR A 381 -2.05 0.26 -6.44
CA TYR A 381 -2.47 0.11 -5.02
C TYR A 381 -2.63 -1.34 -4.57
N TYR A 382 -2.57 -2.32 -5.48
CA TYR A 382 -2.72 -3.74 -5.16
C TYR A 382 -1.40 -4.52 -5.12
N LEU A 383 -0.28 -3.84 -5.36
CA LEU A 383 1.08 -4.39 -5.27
C LEU A 383 1.72 -4.14 -3.89
N CYS A 384 0.93 -3.81 -2.87
CA CYS A 384 1.38 -3.66 -1.48
C CYS A 384 0.81 -4.78 -0.60
#